data_AF-A0A367JIG6-F1
#
_entry.id   AF-A0A367JIG6-F1
#
_cell.length_a   1.000
_cell.length_b   1.000
_cell.length_c   1.000
_cell.angle_alpha   90.00
_cell.angle_beta   90.00
_cell.angle_gamma   90.00
#
_symmetry.space_group_name_H-M   'P 1'
#
loop_
_entity.id
_entity.type
_entity.pdbx_description
1 polymer ?
#
loop_
_entity_poly.entity_id
_entity_poly.type
_entity_poly.pdbx_seq_one_letter_code
_entity_poly.pdbx_strand_id
1 'polypeptide(L)' 'GGSTGLANISKLNRPFLIQLHSAFQDPNNLHLALNYHFGADLATLLQRSVDFPQD' A
#
# COMPACT_ATOMS: atom_id res chain seq x y z
N GLY A 1 -27.84 -2.47 3.52
CA GLY A 1 -26.67 -3.37 3.52
C GLY A 1 -25.59 -2.73 2.68
N GLY A 2 -24.67 -2.00 3.32
CA GLY A 2 -23.51 -1.40 2.63
C GLY A 2 -22.30 -2.28 2.85
N SER A 3 -21.62 -2.70 1.78
CA SER A 3 -20.34 -3.38 1.89
C SER A 3 -19.34 -2.43 2.53
N THR A 4 -18.75 -2.87 3.63
CA THR A 4 -17.73 -2.15 4.40
C THR A 4 -16.59 -1.70 3.50
N GLY A 5 -16.02 -0.50 3.72
CA GLY A 5 -15.08 0.13 2.79
C GLY A 5 -13.89 -0.75 2.37
N LEU A 6 -13.39 -1.61 3.26
CA LEU A 6 -12.32 -2.58 2.98
C LEU A 6 -12.71 -3.65 1.94
N ALA A 7 -13.98 -4.08 1.95
CA ALA A 7 -14.50 -5.05 0.97
C ALA A 7 -14.63 -4.46 -0.44
N ASN A 8 -14.67 -3.13 -0.57
CA ASN A 8 -14.60 -2.46 -1.87
C ASN A 8 -13.14 -2.27 -2.31
N ILE A 9 -12.24 -1.98 -1.37
CA ILE A 9 -10.80 -1.82 -1.65
C ILE A 9 -10.16 -3.13 -2.10
N SER A 10 -10.54 -4.28 -1.51
CA SER A 10 -10.01 -5.58 -1.92
C SER A 10 -10.34 -5.98 -3.36
N LYS A 11 -11.37 -5.36 -3.96
CA LYS A 11 -11.77 -5.58 -5.37
C LYS A 11 -10.98 -4.72 -6.35
N LEU A 12 -10.20 -3.74 -5.87
CA LEU A 12 -9.37 -2.91 -6.74
C LEU A 12 -8.12 -3.69 -7.14
N ASN A 13 -8.09 -4.11 -8.40
CA ASN A 13 -6.92 -4.72 -9.02
C ASN A 13 -6.41 -3.81 -10.14
N ARG A 14 -5.40 -2.98 -9.85
CA ARG A 14 -4.79 -2.05 -10.80
C ARG A 14 -3.27 -2.20 -10.73
N PRO A 15 -2.55 -2.14 -11.86
CA PRO A 15 -1.11 -2.44 -11.92
C PRO A 15 -0.22 -1.52 -11.07
N PHE A 16 -0.71 -0.34 -10.67
CA PHE A 16 0.05 0.66 -9.91
C PHE A 16 -0.44 0.88 -8.49
N LEU A 17 -1.45 0.11 -8.04
CA LEU A 17 -1.98 0.21 -6.69
C LEU A 17 -1.62 -1.03 -5.90
N ILE A 18 -1.23 -0.82 -4.64
CA ILE A 18 -1.04 -1.91 -3.70
C ILE A 18 -2.40 -2.56 -3.44
N GLN A 19 -2.49 -3.85 -3.71
CA GLN A 19 -3.71 -4.62 -3.51
C GLN A 19 -3.88 -5.04 -2.06
N LEU A 20 -5.10 -4.93 -1.54
CA LEU A 20 -5.52 -5.49 -0.25
C LEU A 20 -6.08 -6.90 -0.45
N HIS A 21 -5.39 -7.91 0.08
CA HIS A 21 -5.84 -9.31 0.00
C HIS A 21 -6.78 -9.68 1.12
N SER A 22 -6.46 -9.25 2.34
CA SER A 22 -7.23 -9.60 3.54
C SER A 22 -7.08 -8.53 4.61
N ALA A 23 -8.12 -8.39 5.41
CA ALA A 23 -8.12 -7.58 6.62
C ALA A 23 -8.72 -8.43 7.75
N PHE A 24 -8.00 -8.56 8.86
CA PHE A 24 -8.43 -9.31 10.02
C PHE A 24 -8.01 -8.57 11.30
N GLN A 25 -8.72 -8.82 12.39
CA GLN A 25 -8.45 -8.14 13.66
C GLN A 25 -8.20 -9.15 14.77
N ASP A 26 -7.27 -8.81 15.65
CA ASP A 26 -7.16 -9.40 16.98
C ASP A 26 -7.79 -8.43 18.01
N PRO A 27 -7.80 -8.74 19.33
CA PRO A 27 -8.40 -7.86 20.33
C PRO A 27 -7.84 -6.43 20.38
N ASN A 28 -6.62 -6.21 19.87
CA ASN A 28 -5.88 -4.96 20.02
C ASN A 28 -5.53 -4.29 18.68
N ASN A 29 -5.50 -5.05 17.58
CA ASN A 29 -4.97 -4.56 16.31
C ASN A 29 -5.81 -4.98 15.11
N LEU A 30 -5.81 -4.10 14.11
CA LEU A 30 -6.26 -4.39 12.75
C LEU A 30 -5.03 -4.71 11.89
N HIS A 31 -5.04 -5.88 11.28
CA HIS A 31 -3.99 -6.38 10.39
C HIS A 31 -4.45 -6.31 8.94
N LEU A 32 -3.58 -5.82 8.06
CA LEU A 32 -3.84 -5.70 6.63
C LEU A 32 -2.78 -6.49 5.85
N ALA A 33 -3.21 -7.46 5.07
CA ALA A 33 -2.35 -8.23 4.18
C ALA A 33 -2.36 -7.59 2.78
N LEU A 34 -1.20 -7.09 2.35
CA LEU A 34 -1.00 -6.32 1.12
C LEU A 34 -0.01 -7.00 0.16
N ASN A 35 0.00 -6.61 -1.11
CA ASN A 35 1.10 -6.96 -2.03
C ASN A 35 2.44 -6.43 -1.51
N TYR A 36 3.47 -7.28 -1.53
CA TYR A 36 4.85 -6.87 -1.29
C TYR A 36 5.49 -6.43 -2.61
N HIS A 37 6.00 -5.19 -2.63
CA HIS A 37 6.78 -4.67 -3.74
C HIS A 37 8.23 -4.48 -3.29
N PHE A 38 9.15 -5.15 -3.97
CA PHE A 38 10.57 -5.03 -3.70
C PHE A 38 11.11 -3.71 -4.24
N GLY A 39 11.88 -3.01 -3.41
CA GLY A 39 12.30 -1.64 -3.64
C GLY A 39 11.94 -0.78 -2.44
N ALA A 40 12.67 0.32 -2.24
CA ALA A 40 12.27 1.28 -1.24
C ALA A 40 11.05 2.09 -1.75
N ASP A 41 10.34 2.77 -0.86
CA ASP A 41 9.35 3.74 -1.30
C ASP A 41 10.02 4.83 -2.15
N LEU A 42 9.22 5.55 -2.96
CA LEU A 42 9.73 6.58 -3.85
C LEU A 42 10.56 7.63 -3.10
N ALA A 43 10.16 8.06 -1.91
CA ALA A 43 10.90 9.07 -1.15
C ALA A 43 12.27 8.54 -0.74
N THR A 44 12.35 7.29 -0.27
CA THR A 44 13.63 6.63 0.04
C THR A 44 14.51 6.46 -1.21
N LEU A 45 13.94 6.12 -2.37
CA LEU A 45 14.70 6.03 -3.62
C LEU A 45 15.22 7.39 -4.08
N LEU A 46 14.41 8.45 -3.98
CA LEU A 46 14.79 9.82 -4.31
C LEU A 46 15.92 10.31 -3.40
N GLN A 47 15.81 10.09 -2.09
CA GLN A 47 16.87 10.45 -1.12
C GLN A 47 18.21 9.79 -1.43
N ARG A 48 18.20 8.55 -1.97
CA ARG A 48 19.41 7.79 -2.25
C ARG A 48 20.04 8.09 -3.60
N SER A 49 19.22 8.50 -4.57
CA SER A 49 19.59 8.42 -5.99
C SER A 49 19.54 9.77 -6.71
N VAL A 50 18.92 10.79 -6.12
CA VAL A 50 18.71 12.08 -6.77
C VAL A 50 19.54 13.15 -6.07
N ASP A 51 20.58 13.60 -6.76
CA ASP A 51 21.01 14.99 -6.65
C ASP A 51 20.01 15.81 -7.47
N PHE A 52 19.13 16.53 -6.79
CA PHE A 52 18.21 17.43 -7.50
C PHE A 52 19.06 18.54 -8.12
N PRO A 53 18.90 18.84 -9.43
CA PRO A 53 19.59 19.96 -10.04
C PRO A 53 19.36 21.21 -9.18
N GLN A 54 20.44 21.82 -8.71
CA GLN A 54 20.37 23.13 -8.08
C GLN A 54 20.22 24.14 -9.21
N ASP A 55 19.10 24.86 -9.25
CA ASP A 55 18.89 26.01 -10.14
C ASP A 55 19.88 27.15 -9.81
#